data_AF-A0A1H4FMA9-F1
#
_entry.id   AF-A0A1H4FMA9-F1
#
_cell.length_a   1.000
_cell.length_b   1.000
_cell.length_c   1.000
_cell.angle_alpha   90.00
_cell.angle_beta   90.00
_cell.angle_gamma   90.00
#
_symmetry.space_group_name_H-M   'P 1'
#
loop_
_entity.id
_entity.type
_entity.pdbx_description
1 polymer ?
#
loop_
_entity_poly.entity_id
_entity_poly.type
_entity_poly.pdbx_seq_one_letter_code
_entity_poly.pdbx_strand_id
1 'polypeptide(L)'
;MTKTPFIYMSDTLPCVPFGRIEPAKKYHKDSKEAKRVGKLPVLAGVFSPVRVKLDARQPSYLGWGSMSAPGMSLPMLTFRLQLGVDMLYWLANPWDPEVWSMIDDWHAAGRMAVAAEIGDRVLFVTRDYEIIPPMRELRSKAQGAMKSLDAVQEFMQGAGLLTVSGHLALGATTDVPSIPVLRHVQGCIVQTGTTGRVWVPHEIATFAACDLVMPPTTRIHLQPGQMMH
;
A
#
# COMPACT_ATOMS: atom_id res chain seq x y z
N MET A 1 27.28 -21.96 16.00
CA MET A 1 26.18 -21.17 15.42
C MET A 1 25.89 -20.00 16.35
N THR A 2 26.55 -18.88 16.11
CA THR A 2 26.43 -17.65 16.90
C THR A 2 25.19 -16.89 16.43
N LYS A 3 24.20 -16.74 17.32
CA LYS A 3 23.05 -15.85 17.12
C LYS A 3 23.56 -14.42 17.11
N THR A 4 23.50 -13.76 15.97
CA THR A 4 23.76 -12.32 15.87
C THR A 4 22.71 -11.58 16.70
N PRO A 5 23.10 -10.69 17.64
CA PRO A 5 22.16 -9.99 18.50
C PRO A 5 21.40 -8.93 17.72
N PHE A 6 20.09 -8.84 17.96
CA PHE A 6 19.26 -7.73 17.51
C PHE A 6 19.62 -6.50 18.34
N ILE A 7 20.20 -5.48 17.69
CA ILE A 7 20.34 -4.16 18.28
C ILE A 7 19.05 -3.40 17.94
N TYR A 8 18.18 -3.21 18.93
CA TYR A 8 17.22 -2.12 18.91
C TYR A 8 18.00 -0.82 19.10
N MET A 9 18.17 -0.03 18.04
CA MET A 9 18.53 1.38 18.16
C MET A 9 17.25 2.22 18.20
N SER A 10 17.14 3.07 19.22
CA SER A 10 16.03 3.97 19.51
C SER A 10 15.95 5.17 18.55
N ASP A 11 14.71 5.64 18.30
CA ASP A 11 14.25 7.03 18.03
C ASP A 11 15.08 7.88 17.03
N THR A 12 14.65 8.30 15.84
CA THR A 12 13.32 8.51 15.23
C THR A 12 13.46 8.53 13.71
N LEU A 13 13.58 7.36 13.07
CA LEU A 13 13.30 7.24 11.63
C LEU A 13 11.91 6.60 11.50
N PRO A 14 10.97 7.14 10.69
CA PRO A 14 9.71 6.48 10.45
C PRO A 14 10.00 5.13 9.81
N CYS A 15 9.85 4.06 10.60
CA CYS A 15 9.88 2.70 10.08
C CYS A 15 8.69 2.58 9.13
N VAL A 16 8.97 2.53 7.82
CA VAL A 16 7.94 2.32 6.82
C VAL A 16 7.33 0.95 7.07
N PRO A 17 6.00 0.86 7.28
CA PRO A 17 5.36 -0.43 7.45
C PRO A 17 5.62 -1.31 6.23
N PHE A 18 5.77 -2.62 6.44
CA PHE A 18 6.01 -3.57 5.35
C PHE A 18 4.75 -4.38 5.06
N GLY A 19 4.59 -4.69 3.76
CA GLY A 19 3.66 -5.69 3.26
C GLY A 19 4.40 -6.98 2.91
N ARG A 20 3.67 -8.10 2.84
CA ARG A 20 4.20 -9.43 2.53
C ARG A 20 3.21 -10.20 1.66
N ILE A 21 3.72 -11.10 0.84
CA ILE A 21 2.91 -12.11 0.15
C ILE A 21 2.93 -13.37 1.01
N GLU A 22 1.77 -13.81 1.49
CA GLU A 22 1.65 -14.91 2.44
C GLU A 22 0.59 -15.92 2.03
N PRO A 23 0.71 -17.20 2.44
CA PRO A 23 -0.33 -18.18 2.15
C PRO A 23 -1.59 -17.92 3.00
N ALA A 24 -2.78 -18.04 2.39
CA ALA A 24 -4.06 -17.89 3.09
C ALA A 24 -4.21 -18.81 4.32
N LYS A 25 -3.53 -19.97 4.33
CA LYS A 25 -3.46 -20.89 5.47
C LYS A 25 -3.08 -20.21 6.79
N LYS A 26 -2.25 -19.17 6.76
CA LYS A 26 -1.83 -18.41 7.95
C LYS A 26 -3.04 -17.80 8.68
N TYR A 27 -4.07 -17.41 7.93
CA TYR A 27 -5.25 -16.67 8.42
C TYR A 27 -6.48 -17.55 8.66
N HIS A 28 -6.36 -18.88 8.52
CA HIS A 28 -7.49 -19.80 8.71
C HIS A 28 -8.09 -19.78 10.12
N LYS A 29 -7.33 -19.37 11.14
CA LYS A 29 -7.84 -19.26 12.51
C LYS A 29 -8.66 -17.98 12.69
N ASP A 30 -8.33 -16.94 11.95
CA ASP A 30 -8.88 -15.59 12.12
C ASP A 30 -10.04 -15.30 11.15
N SER A 31 -10.12 -16.02 10.02
CA SER A 31 -11.13 -15.77 8.98
C SER A 31 -11.65 -17.05 8.32
N LYS A 32 -12.99 -17.10 8.14
CA LYS A 32 -13.65 -18.15 7.34
C LYS A 32 -13.39 -17.95 5.85
N GLU A 33 -13.30 -16.70 5.41
CA GLU A 33 -12.99 -16.28 4.04
C GLU A 33 -11.59 -16.73 3.66
N ALA A 34 -10.62 -16.65 4.56
CA ALA A 34 -9.28 -17.21 4.36
C ALA A 34 -9.32 -18.71 4.02
N LYS A 35 -10.16 -19.50 4.71
CA LYS A 35 -10.35 -20.92 4.38
C LYS A 35 -10.97 -21.12 3.00
N ARG A 36 -11.89 -20.25 2.59
CA ARG A 36 -12.60 -20.34 1.30
C ARG A 36 -11.68 -20.06 0.11
N VAL A 37 -10.73 -19.14 0.25
CA VAL A 37 -9.76 -18.86 -0.83
C VAL A 37 -8.65 -19.93 -0.95
N GLY A 38 -8.54 -20.83 0.03
CA GLY A 38 -7.73 -22.04 -0.09
C GLY A 38 -6.22 -21.76 -0.17
N LYS A 39 -5.64 -21.93 -1.36
CA LYS A 39 -4.19 -21.75 -1.60
C LYS A 39 -3.84 -20.38 -2.17
N LEU A 40 -4.82 -19.51 -2.38
CA LEU A 40 -4.60 -18.18 -2.96
C LEU A 40 -3.57 -17.40 -2.13
N PRO A 41 -2.60 -16.71 -2.77
CA PRO A 41 -1.71 -15.81 -2.06
C PRO A 41 -2.50 -14.64 -1.47
N VAL A 42 -2.02 -14.13 -0.34
CA VAL A 42 -2.63 -13.03 0.41
C VAL A 42 -1.62 -11.91 0.51
N LEU A 43 -2.04 -10.71 0.13
CA LEU A 43 -1.23 -9.52 0.33
C LEU A 43 -1.48 -8.98 1.74
N ALA A 44 -0.56 -9.31 2.63
CA ALA A 44 -0.58 -8.93 4.03
C ALA A 44 0.11 -7.58 4.24
N GLY A 45 -0.38 -6.74 5.15
CA GLY A 45 0.27 -5.48 5.52
C GLY A 45 0.08 -5.18 7.00
N VAL A 46 1.09 -4.56 7.62
CA VAL A 46 1.03 -4.12 9.02
C VAL A 46 0.71 -2.63 9.05
N PHE A 47 -0.26 -2.21 9.85
CA PHE A 47 -0.69 -0.81 9.95
C PHE A 47 -0.84 -0.36 11.40
N SER A 48 -0.71 0.95 11.63
CA SER A 48 -0.80 1.50 12.98
C SER A 48 -2.25 1.51 13.48
N PRO A 49 -2.53 0.93 14.68
CA PRO A 49 -3.86 0.96 15.29
C PRO A 49 -4.22 2.35 15.82
N VAL A 50 -3.25 3.27 15.92
CA VAL A 50 -3.50 4.65 16.36
C VAL A 50 -4.32 5.42 15.33
N ARG A 51 -4.17 5.09 14.04
CA ARG A 51 -4.74 5.82 12.91
C ARG A 51 -5.92 5.10 12.25
N VAL A 52 -6.13 3.82 12.53
CA VAL A 52 -7.23 3.04 11.93
C VAL A 52 -8.00 2.34 13.02
N LYS A 53 -9.32 2.54 13.03
CA LYS A 53 -10.22 1.81 13.92
C LYS A 53 -10.96 0.75 13.12
N LEU A 54 -10.82 -0.50 13.54
CA LEU A 54 -11.56 -1.61 12.96
C LEU A 54 -12.98 -1.65 13.51
N ASP A 55 -13.95 -1.32 12.66
CA ASP A 55 -15.39 -1.54 12.91
C ASP A 55 -15.97 -2.36 11.76
N ALA A 56 -16.60 -3.50 12.06
CA ALA A 56 -17.20 -4.38 11.07
C ALA A 56 -18.42 -3.76 10.36
N ARG A 57 -18.99 -2.68 10.91
CA ARG A 57 -20.15 -1.98 10.33
C ARG A 57 -19.77 -0.86 9.39
N GLN A 58 -18.50 -0.47 9.34
CA GLN A 58 -18.10 0.63 8.49
C GLN A 58 -18.07 0.18 7.02
N PRO A 59 -18.51 1.04 6.09
CA PRO A 59 -18.36 0.77 4.67
C PRO A 59 -16.90 0.46 4.33
N SER A 60 -16.68 -0.56 3.52
CA SER A 60 -15.33 -0.95 3.10
C SER A 60 -15.25 -1.19 1.60
N TYR A 61 -14.11 -0.88 1.00
CA TYR A 61 -13.85 -1.12 -0.40
C TYR A 61 -12.41 -1.57 -0.62
N LEU A 62 -12.21 -2.68 -1.32
CA LEU A 62 -10.89 -3.20 -1.66
C LEU A 62 -10.60 -2.95 -3.14
N GLY A 63 -9.80 -1.95 -3.47
CA GLY A 63 -9.44 -1.57 -4.84
C GLY A 63 -8.00 -1.91 -5.23
N TRP A 64 -7.70 -1.73 -6.51
CA TRP A 64 -6.34 -1.81 -7.06
C TRP A 64 -6.14 -0.77 -8.15
N GLY A 65 -4.89 -0.50 -8.51
CA GLY A 65 -4.53 0.50 -9.50
C GLY A 65 -3.03 0.70 -9.58
N SER A 66 -2.63 1.92 -9.94
CA SER A 66 -1.23 2.33 -9.99
C SER A 66 -1.08 3.76 -9.52
N MET A 67 0.10 4.11 -9.02
CA MET A 67 0.44 5.45 -8.56
C MET A 67 1.86 5.80 -8.98
N SER A 68 2.09 7.04 -9.40
CA SER A 68 3.44 7.53 -9.68
C SER A 68 4.00 8.24 -8.45
N ALA A 69 5.32 8.16 -8.26
CA ALA A 69 6.04 9.00 -7.32
C ALA A 69 7.06 9.86 -8.07
N PRO A 70 7.45 11.03 -7.52
CA PRO A 70 8.56 11.81 -8.08
C PRO A 70 9.82 10.96 -8.25
N GLY A 71 10.46 11.08 -9.41
CA GLY A 71 11.68 10.32 -9.73
C GLY A 71 11.45 8.89 -10.23
N MET A 72 10.20 8.41 -10.32
CA MET A 72 9.92 7.10 -10.89
C MET A 72 9.68 7.13 -12.40
N SER A 73 10.32 6.20 -13.11
CA SER A 73 10.17 5.93 -14.54
C SER A 73 8.90 5.15 -14.87
N LEU A 74 8.40 4.32 -13.96
CA LEU A 74 7.11 3.65 -14.07
C LEU A 74 6.25 3.85 -12.82
N PRO A 75 4.91 3.91 -12.96
CA PRO A 75 4.00 3.86 -11.82
C PRO A 75 4.18 2.56 -11.02
N MET A 76 4.15 2.65 -9.70
CA MET A 76 4.07 1.46 -8.85
C MET A 76 2.65 0.89 -8.85
N LEU A 77 2.54 -0.40 -8.57
CA LEU A 77 1.25 -1.07 -8.38
C LEU A 77 0.70 -0.69 -7.01
N THR A 78 -0.60 -0.39 -6.93
CA THR A 78 -1.27 -0.10 -5.68
C THR A 78 -2.44 -1.04 -5.45
N PHE A 79 -2.52 -1.60 -4.25
CA PHE A 79 -3.71 -2.26 -3.73
C PHE A 79 -4.16 -1.45 -2.53
N ARG A 80 -5.48 -1.23 -2.39
CA ARG A 80 -5.98 -0.29 -1.38
C ARG A 80 -7.24 -0.81 -0.72
N LEU A 81 -7.30 -0.68 0.60
CA LEU A 81 -8.47 -1.04 1.40
C LEU A 81 -8.97 0.22 2.11
N GLN A 82 -10.13 0.72 1.67
CA GLN A 82 -10.86 1.75 2.39
C GLN A 82 -11.69 1.10 3.49
N LEU A 83 -11.64 1.69 4.68
CA LEU A 83 -12.33 1.29 5.90
C LEU A 83 -12.95 2.55 6.51
N GLY A 84 -14.21 2.83 6.17
CA GLY A 84 -14.83 4.08 6.55
C GLY A 84 -14.05 5.27 5.97
N VAL A 85 -13.58 6.14 6.85
CA VAL A 85 -12.78 7.33 6.51
C VAL A 85 -11.28 7.03 6.38
N ASP A 86 -10.86 5.78 6.59
CA ASP A 86 -9.44 5.41 6.57
C ASP A 86 -9.09 4.65 5.30
N MET A 87 -7.89 4.86 4.75
CA MET A 87 -7.38 4.18 3.56
C MET A 87 -6.03 3.53 3.84
N LEU A 88 -5.92 2.24 3.52
CA LEU A 88 -4.71 1.45 3.64
C LEU A 88 -4.17 1.11 2.27
N TYR A 89 -2.89 1.32 2.02
CA TYR A 89 -2.23 1.00 0.76
C TYR A 89 -1.15 -0.07 0.93
N TRP A 90 -1.07 -0.94 -0.07
CA TRP A 90 0.08 -1.78 -0.37
C TRP A 90 0.72 -1.27 -1.65
N LEU A 91 1.95 -0.78 -1.54
CA LEU A 91 2.76 -0.28 -2.65
C LEU A 91 3.65 -1.41 -3.13
N ALA A 92 3.43 -1.88 -4.36
CA ALA A 92 4.12 -3.04 -4.90
C ALA A 92 4.97 -2.68 -6.13
N ASN A 93 6.12 -3.33 -6.21
CA ASN A 93 7.11 -3.08 -7.26
C ASN A 93 6.60 -3.62 -8.61
N PRO A 94 6.46 -2.78 -9.65
CA PRO A 94 5.96 -3.20 -10.96
C PRO A 94 6.97 -4.05 -11.74
N TRP A 95 8.25 -4.06 -11.37
CA TRP A 95 9.29 -4.90 -11.99
C TRP A 95 9.42 -6.28 -11.34
N ASP A 96 8.69 -6.53 -10.26
CA ASP A 96 8.90 -7.71 -9.43
C ASP A 96 8.12 -8.93 -9.93
N PRO A 97 8.80 -10.02 -10.31
CA PRO A 97 8.13 -11.24 -10.78
C PRO A 97 7.27 -11.90 -9.68
N GLU A 98 7.62 -11.77 -8.41
CA GLU A 98 6.84 -12.36 -7.30
C GLU A 98 5.49 -11.64 -7.14
N VAL A 99 5.48 -10.32 -7.29
CA VAL A 99 4.25 -9.52 -7.31
C VAL A 99 3.37 -9.91 -8.49
N TRP A 100 3.94 -10.06 -9.69
CA TRP A 100 3.17 -10.49 -10.86
C TRP A 100 2.66 -11.93 -10.76
N SER A 101 3.43 -12.84 -10.15
CA SER A 101 2.96 -14.21 -9.89
C SER A 101 1.73 -14.21 -8.99
N MET A 102 1.72 -13.40 -7.92
CA MET A 102 0.55 -13.24 -7.06
C MET A 102 -0.66 -12.67 -7.83
N ILE A 103 -0.44 -11.65 -8.66
CA ILE A 103 -1.48 -11.05 -9.50
C ILE A 103 -2.07 -12.06 -10.49
N ASP A 104 -1.22 -12.90 -11.09
CA ASP A 104 -1.65 -13.95 -12.02
C ASP A 104 -2.49 -15.01 -11.31
N ASP A 105 -2.09 -15.42 -10.10
CA ASP A 105 -2.86 -16.35 -9.27
C ASP A 105 -4.24 -15.76 -8.91
N TRP A 106 -4.30 -14.48 -8.56
CA TRP A 106 -5.56 -13.78 -8.30
C TRP A 106 -6.45 -13.70 -9.53
N HIS A 107 -5.87 -13.40 -10.68
CA HIS A 107 -6.61 -13.32 -11.94
C HIS A 107 -7.18 -14.67 -12.35
N ALA A 108 -6.38 -15.74 -12.26
CA ALA A 108 -6.81 -17.09 -12.56
C ALA A 108 -7.94 -17.56 -11.62
N ALA A 109 -7.90 -17.16 -10.35
CA ALA A 109 -8.95 -17.43 -9.39
C ALA A 109 -10.18 -16.51 -9.50
N GLY A 110 -10.10 -15.44 -10.31
CA GLY A 110 -11.11 -14.38 -10.38
C GLY A 110 -11.29 -13.62 -9.06
N ARG A 111 -10.30 -13.68 -8.16
CA ARG A 111 -10.42 -13.20 -6.78
C ARG A 111 -9.06 -12.79 -6.23
N MET A 112 -9.01 -11.63 -5.58
CA MET A 112 -7.87 -11.20 -4.77
C MET A 112 -8.17 -11.33 -3.28
N ALA A 113 -7.11 -11.43 -2.49
CA ALA A 113 -7.19 -11.50 -1.04
C ALA A 113 -6.12 -10.62 -0.38
N VAL A 114 -6.53 -9.81 0.59
CA VAL A 114 -5.62 -9.00 1.39
C VAL A 114 -5.86 -9.23 2.88
N ALA A 115 -4.82 -8.98 3.68
CA ALA A 115 -4.90 -9.00 5.13
C ALA A 115 -4.27 -7.73 5.71
N ALA A 116 -4.99 -7.02 6.57
CA ALA A 116 -4.48 -5.89 7.33
C ALA A 116 -4.29 -6.32 8.80
N GLU A 117 -3.04 -6.36 9.24
CA GLU A 117 -2.63 -6.57 10.64
C GLU A 117 -2.62 -5.20 11.34
N ILE A 118 -3.55 -4.98 12.27
CA ILE A 118 -3.75 -3.68 12.95
C ILE A 118 -3.77 -3.92 14.47
N GLY A 119 -2.63 -3.67 15.11
CA GLY A 119 -2.45 -4.04 16.51
C GLY A 119 -2.49 -5.56 16.71
N ASP A 120 -3.41 -6.03 17.55
CA ASP A 120 -3.65 -7.45 17.85
C ASP A 120 -4.71 -8.09 16.93
N ARG A 121 -5.25 -7.32 15.98
CA ARG A 121 -6.34 -7.76 15.10
C ARG A 121 -5.87 -7.96 13.67
N VAL A 122 -6.50 -8.92 13.00
CA VAL A 122 -6.34 -9.14 11.57
C VAL A 122 -7.68 -8.95 10.88
N LEU A 123 -7.70 -8.08 9.88
CA LEU A 123 -8.81 -7.95 8.96
C LEU A 123 -8.46 -8.65 7.64
N PHE A 124 -9.24 -9.66 7.28
CA PHE A 124 -9.09 -10.39 6.03
C PHE A 124 -10.21 -10.00 5.06
N VAL A 125 -9.85 -9.56 3.85
CA VAL A 125 -10.82 -9.09 2.85
C VAL A 125 -10.53 -9.73 1.51
N THR A 126 -11.58 -10.15 0.82
CA THR A 126 -11.50 -10.66 -0.55
C THR A 126 -12.39 -9.85 -1.46
N ARG A 127 -12.03 -9.77 -2.74
CA ARG A 127 -12.90 -9.21 -3.77
C ARG A 127 -12.66 -9.90 -5.09
N ASP A 128 -13.67 -9.92 -5.94
CA ASP A 128 -13.51 -10.33 -7.32
C ASP A 128 -12.44 -9.47 -8.01
N TYR A 129 -11.60 -10.12 -8.81
CA TYR A 129 -10.39 -9.52 -9.34
C TYR A 129 -10.14 -9.98 -10.78
N GLU A 130 -9.74 -9.02 -11.61
CA GLU A 130 -9.23 -9.27 -12.93
C GLU A 130 -8.14 -8.27 -13.29
N ILE A 131 -7.21 -8.69 -14.15
CA ILE A 131 -6.19 -7.79 -14.68
C ILE A 131 -6.83 -6.90 -15.74
N ILE A 132 -6.94 -5.61 -15.42
CA ILE A 132 -7.47 -4.58 -16.30
C ILE A 132 -6.43 -4.12 -17.35
N PRO A 133 -6.84 -3.54 -18.49
CA PRO A 133 -5.92 -3.13 -19.55
C PRO A 133 -4.76 -2.23 -19.10
N PRO A 134 -4.95 -1.20 -18.24
CA PRO A 134 -3.84 -0.38 -17.75
C PRO A 134 -2.76 -1.18 -17.00
N MET A 135 -3.14 -2.21 -16.25
CA MET A 135 -2.17 -3.08 -15.56
C MET A 135 -1.40 -3.96 -16.54
N ARG A 136 -2.03 -4.44 -17.62
CA ARG A 136 -1.34 -5.21 -18.67
C ARG A 136 -0.31 -4.35 -19.39
N GLU A 137 -0.66 -3.10 -19.66
CA GLU A 137 0.27 -2.14 -20.25
C GLU A 137 1.45 -1.87 -19.31
N LEU A 138 1.18 -1.64 -18.02
CA LEU A 138 2.23 -1.46 -17.01
C LEU A 138 3.15 -2.69 -16.93
N ARG A 139 2.60 -3.90 -16.95
CA ARG A 139 3.38 -5.15 -16.99
C ARG A 139 4.29 -5.20 -18.20
N SER A 140 3.75 -4.91 -19.38
CA SER A 140 4.50 -4.90 -20.64
C SER A 140 5.69 -3.93 -20.58
N LYS A 141 5.45 -2.71 -20.08
CA LYS A 141 6.50 -1.70 -19.87
C LYS A 141 7.55 -2.18 -18.86
N ALA A 142 7.12 -2.75 -17.75
CA ALA A 142 8.03 -3.25 -16.71
C ALA A 142 8.87 -4.45 -17.19
N GLN A 143 8.33 -5.30 -18.07
CA GLN A 143 9.06 -6.41 -18.68
C GLN A 143 10.05 -5.96 -19.76
N GLY A 144 9.74 -4.87 -20.48
CA GLY A 144 10.62 -4.26 -21.48
C GLY A 144 11.71 -3.37 -20.89
N ALA A 145 11.51 -2.84 -19.69
CA ALA A 145 12.51 -2.08 -18.95
C ALA A 145 13.54 -3.02 -18.30
N MET A 146 14.82 -2.60 -18.31
CA MET A 146 15.92 -3.40 -17.78
C MET A 146 15.69 -3.76 -16.30
N LYS A 147 15.76 -5.05 -15.95
CA LYS A 147 15.73 -5.55 -14.56
C LYS A 147 17.06 -5.21 -13.87
N SER A 148 17.31 -3.92 -13.60
CA SER A 148 18.53 -3.48 -12.92
C SER A 148 18.27 -3.23 -11.44
N LEU A 149 19.36 -3.19 -10.66
CA LEU A 149 19.35 -2.71 -9.28
C LEU A 149 18.73 -1.31 -9.18
N ASP A 150 18.85 -0.50 -10.24
CA ASP A 150 18.29 0.85 -10.30
C ASP A 150 16.77 0.83 -10.23
N ALA A 151 16.10 -0.12 -10.89
CA ALA A 151 14.62 -0.21 -10.87
C ALA A 151 14.09 -0.53 -9.45
N VAL A 152 14.79 -1.40 -8.72
CA VAL A 152 14.46 -1.68 -7.31
C VAL A 152 14.72 -0.46 -6.45
N GLN A 153 15.86 0.22 -6.63
CA GLN A 153 16.19 1.43 -5.89
C GLN A 153 15.18 2.56 -6.14
N GLU A 154 14.79 2.77 -7.39
CA GLU A 154 13.81 3.76 -7.82
C GLU A 154 12.44 3.49 -7.17
N PHE A 155 11.98 2.23 -7.21
CA PHE A 155 10.76 1.82 -6.51
C PHE A 155 10.86 2.09 -5.01
N MET A 156 11.97 1.71 -4.37
CA MET A 156 12.15 1.85 -2.93
C MET A 156 12.19 3.32 -2.49
N GLN A 157 12.84 4.19 -3.26
CA GLN A 157 12.86 5.63 -3.02
C GLN A 157 11.47 6.23 -3.20
N GLY A 158 10.78 5.92 -4.30
CA GLY A 158 9.44 6.44 -4.58
C GLY A 158 8.40 5.97 -3.57
N ALA A 159 8.36 4.67 -3.26
CA ALA A 159 7.42 4.10 -2.30
C ALA A 159 7.72 4.56 -0.86
N GLY A 160 9.01 4.68 -0.51
CA GLY A 160 9.46 5.26 0.75
C GLY A 160 9.00 6.71 0.92
N LEU A 161 9.25 7.54 -0.09
CA LEU A 161 8.80 8.93 -0.14
C LEU A 161 7.29 9.02 0.04
N LEU A 162 6.49 8.30 -0.75
CA LEU A 162 5.02 8.35 -0.64
C LEU A 162 4.53 7.99 0.76
N THR A 163 5.15 6.98 1.39
CA THR A 163 4.70 6.47 2.68
C THR A 163 5.01 7.42 3.85
N VAL A 164 6.13 8.15 3.79
CA VAL A 164 6.59 8.98 4.91
C VAL A 164 6.25 10.46 4.77
N SER A 165 6.06 10.96 3.55
CA SER A 165 5.91 12.41 3.29
C SER A 165 4.47 12.92 3.24
N GLY A 166 3.47 12.04 3.39
CA GLY A 166 2.05 12.41 3.26
C GLY A 166 1.56 12.57 1.82
N HIS A 167 2.43 12.45 0.81
CA HIS A 167 2.04 12.47 -0.61
C HIS A 167 1.02 11.38 -0.96
N LEU A 168 1.08 10.23 -0.29
CA LEU A 168 0.07 9.18 -0.44
C LEU A 168 -1.33 9.67 -0.07
N ALA A 169 -1.46 10.54 0.94
CA ALA A 169 -2.74 11.12 1.34
C ALA A 169 -3.25 12.16 0.34
N LEU A 170 -2.36 12.95 -0.25
CA LEU A 170 -2.71 13.97 -1.26
C LEU A 170 -3.26 13.34 -2.54
N GLY A 171 -2.73 12.18 -2.95
CA GLY A 171 -3.20 11.44 -4.11
C GLY A 171 -4.38 10.49 -3.86
N ALA A 172 -4.80 10.31 -2.60
CA ALA A 172 -5.84 9.35 -2.27
C ALA A 172 -7.25 9.94 -2.49
N THR A 173 -8.08 9.21 -3.21
CA THR A 173 -9.51 9.49 -3.37
C THR A 173 -10.35 8.46 -2.63
N THR A 174 -11.58 8.83 -2.27
CA THR A 174 -12.54 7.87 -1.73
C THR A 174 -13.02 6.92 -2.83
N ASP A 175 -13.03 5.63 -2.54
CA ASP A 175 -13.70 4.61 -3.34
C ASP A 175 -15.14 4.32 -2.84
N VAL A 176 -15.53 4.92 -1.70
CA VAL A 176 -16.86 4.77 -1.10
C VAL A 176 -17.66 6.07 -1.28
N PRO A 177 -18.69 6.10 -2.14
CA PRO A 177 -19.43 7.33 -2.45
C PRO A 177 -20.06 8.04 -1.24
N SER A 178 -20.47 7.28 -0.22
CA SER A 178 -21.07 7.84 1.01
C SER A 178 -20.04 8.51 1.95
N ILE A 179 -18.75 8.43 1.63
CA ILE A 179 -17.66 8.94 2.46
C ILE A 179 -16.86 9.94 1.62
N PRO A 180 -17.17 11.25 1.69
CA PRO A 180 -16.57 12.23 0.79
C PRO A 180 -15.13 12.62 1.17
N VAL A 181 -14.68 12.33 2.39
CA VAL A 181 -13.39 12.77 2.90
C VAL A 181 -12.69 11.62 3.64
N LEU A 182 -11.42 11.39 3.28
CA LEU A 182 -10.53 10.50 4.00
C LEU A 182 -9.87 11.24 5.17
N ARG A 183 -9.76 10.58 6.33
CA ARG A 183 -9.15 11.13 7.54
C ARG A 183 -7.73 10.63 7.74
N HIS A 184 -7.52 9.35 7.51
CA HIS A 184 -6.21 8.72 7.68
C HIS A 184 -5.85 7.90 6.45
N VAL A 185 -4.63 8.09 5.95
CA VAL A 185 -4.06 7.30 4.86
C VAL A 185 -2.75 6.72 5.35
N GLN A 186 -2.59 5.41 5.20
CA GLN A 186 -1.37 4.68 5.56
C GLN A 186 -0.94 3.82 4.39
N GLY A 187 0.38 3.74 4.16
CA GLY A 187 0.98 2.86 3.16
C GLY A 187 1.92 1.86 3.80
N CYS A 188 2.06 0.71 3.16
CA CYS A 188 3.14 -0.22 3.41
C CYS A 188 3.82 -0.61 2.08
N ILE A 189 5.11 -0.93 2.14
CA ILE A 189 5.89 -1.36 0.97
C ILE A 189 5.90 -2.89 0.93
N VAL A 190 5.46 -3.47 -0.18
CA VAL A 190 5.41 -4.92 -0.36
C VAL A 190 6.83 -5.47 -0.50
N GLN A 191 7.20 -6.33 0.45
CA GLN A 191 8.48 -7.01 0.48
C GLN A 191 8.41 -8.36 -0.22
N THR A 192 9.43 -8.65 -1.01
CA THR A 192 9.64 -9.86 -1.80
C THR A 192 11.11 -10.26 -1.72
N GLY A 193 11.48 -11.37 -2.37
CA GLY A 193 12.90 -11.70 -2.56
C GLY A 193 13.69 -10.60 -3.28
N THR A 194 13.04 -9.82 -4.14
CA THR A 194 13.67 -8.81 -5.02
C THR A 194 13.87 -7.46 -4.32
N THR A 195 12.91 -7.02 -3.50
CA THR A 195 12.95 -5.71 -2.82
C THR A 195 13.80 -5.71 -1.55
N GLY A 196 14.17 -6.89 -1.03
CA GLY A 196 14.95 -7.02 0.19
C GLY A 196 14.21 -6.51 1.44
N ARG A 197 14.93 -6.38 2.56
CA ARG A 197 14.39 -5.73 3.77
C ARG A 197 14.56 -4.21 3.63
N VAL A 198 13.45 -3.49 3.65
CA VAL A 198 13.42 -2.02 3.55
C VAL A 198 14.14 -1.41 4.75
N TRP A 199 15.19 -0.63 4.49
CA TRP A 199 15.73 0.37 5.41
C TRP A 199 15.49 1.73 4.76
N VAL A 200 14.71 2.61 5.40
CA VAL A 200 14.53 3.98 4.90
C VAL A 200 15.83 4.73 5.18
N PRO A 201 16.55 5.23 4.15
CA PRO A 201 17.74 6.03 4.36
C PRO A 201 17.41 7.27 5.19
N HIS A 202 18.30 7.63 6.11
CA HIS A 202 18.13 8.77 7.04
C HIS A 202 17.72 10.06 6.32
N GLU A 203 18.22 10.28 5.11
CA GLU A 203 17.96 11.46 4.28
C GLU A 203 16.47 11.64 3.92
N ILE A 204 15.72 10.57 3.65
CA ILE A 204 14.28 10.66 3.31
C ILE A 204 13.43 10.98 4.55
N ALA A 205 13.85 10.51 5.72
CA ALA A 205 13.16 10.81 6.97
C ALA A 205 13.32 12.27 7.39
N THR A 206 14.45 12.89 7.07
CA THR A 206 14.70 14.31 7.36
C THR A 206 13.78 15.22 6.53
N PHE A 207 13.50 14.88 5.27
CA PHE A 207 12.52 15.60 4.45
C PHE A 207 11.09 15.48 5.00
N ALA A 208 10.67 14.28 5.40
CA ALA A 208 9.36 14.07 6.03
C ALA A 208 9.21 14.82 7.37
N ALA A 209 10.30 14.98 8.14
CA ALA A 209 10.29 15.74 9.39
C ALA A 209 10.21 17.26 9.15
N CYS A 210 10.83 17.79 8.09
CA CYS A 210 10.75 19.21 7.75
C CYS A 210 9.38 19.63 7.18
N ASP A 211 8.70 18.76 6.42
CA ASP A 211 7.38 19.04 5.85
C ASP A 211 6.21 18.77 6.82
N LEU A 212 6.49 18.21 8.01
CA LEU A 212 5.50 18.05 9.09
C LEU A 212 5.18 19.36 9.83
N VAL A 213 5.83 20.48 9.48
CA VAL A 213 5.32 21.83 9.80
C VAL A 213 4.23 22.18 8.79
N MET A 214 3.10 21.49 8.86
CA MET A 214 1.88 21.91 8.18
C MET A 214 1.50 23.31 8.72
N PRO A 215 1.41 24.36 7.89
CA PRO A 215 0.84 25.62 8.34
C PRO A 215 -0.63 25.39 8.77
N PRO A 216 -1.14 26.14 9.75
CA PRO A 216 -2.49 25.97 10.24
C PRO A 216 -3.49 26.22 9.11
N THR A 217 -4.22 25.16 8.74
CA THR A 217 -5.52 25.13 8.06
C THR A 217 -5.89 26.39 7.27
N THR A 218 -5.42 26.53 6.04
CA THR A 218 -6.04 27.47 5.10
C THR A 218 -7.40 26.90 4.74
N ARG A 219 -8.46 27.42 5.36
CA ARG A 219 -9.85 27.23 4.90
C ARG A 219 -9.93 27.76 3.48
N ILE A 220 -10.01 26.87 2.49
CA ILE A 220 -10.40 27.27 1.13
C ILE A 220 -11.89 27.63 1.22
N HIS A 221 -12.17 28.94 1.27
CA HIS A 221 -13.50 29.47 0.98
C HIS A 221 -13.77 29.21 -0.49
N LEU A 222 -14.64 28.24 -0.79
CA LEU A 222 -15.27 28.14 -2.10
C LEU A 222 -16.18 29.37 -2.23
N GLN A 223 -15.80 30.33 -3.09
CA GLN A 223 -16.73 31.38 -3.49
C GLN A 223 -17.81 30.77 -4.40
N PRO A 224 -19.10 30.96 -4.10
CA PRO A 224 -20.16 30.52 -4.98
C PRO A 224 -20.34 31.53 -6.12
N GLY A 225 -20.19 31.06 -7.36
CA GLY A 225 -20.74 31.73 -8.53
C GLY A 225 -19.74 32.05 -9.63
N GLN A 226 -19.59 31.14 -10.58
CA GLN A 226 -19.50 31.49 -12.00
C GLN A 226 -20.28 30.46 -12.82
N MET A 227 -21.55 30.80 -13.09
CA MET A 227 -22.29 30.33 -14.26
C MET A 227 -22.01 31.28 -15.43
N MET A 228 -21.99 30.71 -16.65
CA MET A 228 -22.06 31.32 -17.98
C MET A 228 -20.84 32.11 -18.46
N HIS A 229 -20.13 31.57 -19.46
CA HIS A 229 -20.49 31.68 -20.88
C HIS A 229 -19.98 30.47 -21.68
#